data_AF-A0A7G5Z388-F1
#
_entry.id   AF-A0A7G5Z388-F1
#
_cell.length_a   1.000
_cell.length_b   1.000
_cell.length_c   1.000
_cell.angle_alpha   90.00
_cell.angle_beta   90.00
_cell.angle_gamma   90.00
#
_symmetry.space_group_name_H-M   'P 1'
#
loop_
_entity.id
_entity.type
_entity.pdbx_description
1 polymer ?
#
loop_
_entity_poly.entity_id
_entity_poly.type
_entity_poly.pdbx_seq_one_letter_code
_entity_poly.pdbx_strand_id
1 'polypeptide(L)'
;MRSAAAALLFATLGLTLAFAPRWIRVPGLAAAVIGAAIVSVSGFPVAMQGTAFLGCWASLIVTAACVHLRGGPGPCAVLALSGNAGLWAGAVIATTGPPSDLLRALPGALIILPAAIIHRHAPIALKIASSWLIAVAMLAASLNFLPVTPGYQPDHLE
;
A
#
# COMPACT_ATOMS: atom_id res chain seq x y z
N MET A 1 0.47 1.29 -15.53
CA MET A 1 1.04 1.76 -14.24
C MET A 1 0.00 2.36 -13.28
N ARG A 2 -1.26 2.55 -13.68
CA ARG A 2 -2.27 3.37 -12.97
C ARG A 2 -2.57 2.93 -11.52
N SER A 3 -2.48 1.63 -11.20
CA SER A 3 -2.76 1.07 -9.87
C SER A 3 -1.52 0.52 -9.14
N ALA A 4 -0.32 0.89 -9.58
CA ALA A 4 0.93 0.38 -8.99
C ALA A 4 1.10 0.76 -7.51
N ALA A 5 0.73 1.99 -7.12
CA ALA A 5 0.81 2.43 -5.72
C ALA A 5 -0.08 1.59 -4.80
N ALA A 6 -1.32 1.31 -5.23
CA ALA A 6 -2.25 0.45 -4.49
C ALA A 6 -1.72 -0.99 -4.38
N ALA A 7 -1.16 -1.54 -5.45
CA ALA A 7 -0.56 -2.88 -5.44
C ALA A 7 0.63 -2.98 -4.47
N LEU A 8 1.50 -1.97 -4.46
CA LEU A 8 2.64 -1.91 -3.55
C LEU A 8 2.21 -1.74 -2.09
N LEU A 9 1.16 -0.96 -1.83
CA LEU A 9 0.57 -0.83 -0.49
C LEU A 9 0.00 -2.17 0.01
N PHE A 10 -0.72 -2.91 -0.84
CA PHE A 10 -1.19 -4.26 -0.50
C PHE A 10 -0.04 -5.27 -0.30
N ALA A 11 0.99 -5.22 -1.13
CA ALA A 11 2.20 -6.04 -0.95
C ALA A 11 2.86 -5.77 0.41
N THR A 12 3.00 -4.49 0.77
CA THR A 12 3.56 -4.05 2.04
C THR A 12 2.71 -4.47 3.24
N LEU A 13 1.38 -4.42 3.09
CA LEU A 13 0.45 -4.95 4.08
C LEU A 13 0.65 -6.46 4.25
N GLY A 14 0.84 -7.21 3.15
CA GLY A 14 1.18 -8.63 3.19
C GLY A 14 2.43 -8.94 4.01
N LEU A 15 3.50 -8.16 3.84
CA LEU A 15 4.71 -8.26 4.67
C LEU A 15 4.39 -8.02 6.16
N THR A 16 3.63 -6.98 6.45
CA THR A 16 3.32 -6.56 7.83
C THR A 16 2.45 -7.59 8.55
N LEU A 17 1.45 -8.15 7.85
CA LEU A 17 0.57 -9.20 8.35
C LEU A 17 1.31 -10.51 8.64
N ALA A 18 2.43 -10.79 7.96
CA ALA A 18 3.25 -11.97 8.25
C ALA A 18 3.85 -11.93 9.68
N PHE A 19 4.15 -10.73 10.18
CA PHE A 19 4.64 -10.51 11.55
C PHE A 19 3.51 -10.30 12.57
N ALA A 20 2.25 -10.22 12.13
CA ALA A 20 1.09 -10.10 13.00
C ALA A 20 0.65 -11.46 13.60
N PRO A 21 -0.08 -11.44 14.73
CA PRO A 21 -0.72 -12.64 15.29
C PRO A 21 -1.61 -13.35 14.27
N ARG A 22 -1.55 -14.69 14.21
CA ARG A 22 -2.27 -15.48 13.19
C ARG A 22 -3.76 -15.20 13.10
N TRP A 23 -4.41 -14.93 14.22
CA TRP A 23 -5.86 -14.73 14.31
C TRP A 23 -6.31 -13.38 13.74
N ILE A 24 -5.42 -12.38 13.65
CA ILE A 24 -5.76 -11.05 13.11
C ILE A 24 -5.46 -10.93 11.60
N ARG A 25 -4.76 -11.90 10.99
CA ARG A 25 -4.35 -11.80 9.59
C ARG A 25 -5.52 -11.73 8.62
N VAL A 26 -6.48 -12.64 8.78
CA VAL A 26 -7.69 -12.70 7.93
C VAL A 26 -8.59 -11.48 8.17
N PRO A 27 -8.91 -11.10 9.43
CA PRO A 27 -9.65 -9.86 9.69
C PRO A 27 -8.96 -8.61 9.13
N GLY A 28 -7.63 -8.50 9.25
CA GLY A 28 -6.86 -7.39 8.71
C GLY A 28 -6.91 -7.34 7.18
N LEU A 29 -6.70 -8.46 6.50
CA LEU A 29 -6.83 -8.51 5.05
C LEU A 29 -8.27 -8.17 4.60
N ALA A 30 -9.27 -8.71 5.28
CA ALA A 30 -10.67 -8.42 4.99
C ALA A 30 -10.99 -6.93 5.18
N ALA A 31 -10.52 -6.31 6.27
CA ALA A 31 -10.70 -4.89 6.53
C ALA A 31 -10.08 -4.02 5.43
N ALA A 32 -8.90 -4.39 4.93
CA ALA A 32 -8.24 -3.68 3.84
C ALA A 32 -9.02 -3.81 2.52
N VAL A 33 -9.49 -5.02 2.18
CA VAL A 33 -10.26 -5.27 0.96
C VAL A 33 -11.62 -4.58 1.00
N ILE A 34 -12.34 -4.68 2.12
CA ILE A 34 -13.64 -4.02 2.32
C ILE A 34 -13.46 -2.50 2.25
N GLY A 35 -12.48 -1.94 2.96
CA GLY A 35 -12.19 -0.51 2.92
C GLY A 35 -11.87 -0.01 1.50
N ALA A 36 -11.03 -0.75 0.77
CA ALA A 36 -10.70 -0.42 -0.61
C ALA A 36 -11.91 -0.50 -1.53
N ALA A 37 -12.72 -1.56 -1.40
CA ALA A 37 -13.94 -1.75 -2.20
C ALA A 37 -14.94 -0.61 -1.96
N ILE A 38 -15.23 -0.28 -0.69
CA ILE A 38 -16.13 0.81 -0.33
C ILE A 38 -15.69 2.12 -0.97
N VAL A 39 -14.43 2.53 -0.77
CA VAL A 39 -13.93 3.81 -1.29
C VAL A 39 -13.85 3.80 -2.82
N SER A 40 -13.48 2.67 -3.43
CA SER A 40 -13.40 2.56 -4.90
C SER A 40 -14.76 2.72 -5.58
N VAL A 41 -15.85 2.33 -4.91
CA VAL A 41 -17.22 2.39 -5.45
C VAL A 41 -17.95 3.66 -5.04
N SER A 42 -17.74 4.17 -3.83
CA SER A 42 -18.35 5.42 -3.37
C SER A 42 -17.84 6.65 -4.14
N GLY A 43 -16.72 6.50 -4.85
CA GLY A 43 -16.03 7.58 -5.51
C GLY A 43 -15.15 8.37 -4.54
N PHE A 44 -14.08 8.92 -5.08
CA PHE A 44 -13.18 9.83 -4.38
C PHE A 44 -12.98 11.06 -5.29
N PRO A 45 -13.02 12.29 -4.76
CA PRO A 45 -12.91 13.48 -5.60
C PRO A 45 -11.61 13.46 -6.43
N VAL A 46 -11.73 13.57 -7.76
CA VAL A 46 -10.57 13.59 -8.67
C VAL A 46 -9.64 14.78 -8.35
N ALA A 47 -10.20 15.90 -7.90
CA ALA A 47 -9.41 17.05 -7.43
C ALA A 47 -8.47 16.73 -6.25
N MET A 48 -8.72 15.63 -5.52
CA MET A 48 -7.90 15.15 -4.41
C MET A 48 -6.97 14.00 -4.81
N GLN A 49 -6.75 13.76 -6.11
CA GLN A 49 -5.87 12.70 -6.60
C GLN A 49 -4.46 12.80 -6.01
N GLY A 50 -3.86 14.00 -5.99
CA GLY A 50 -2.53 14.21 -5.38
C GLY A 50 -2.50 13.79 -3.91
N THR A 51 -3.54 14.13 -3.14
CA THR A 51 -3.70 13.72 -1.74
C THR A 51 -3.86 12.21 -1.60
N ALA A 52 -4.62 11.57 -2.49
CA ALA A 52 -4.80 10.11 -2.51
C ALA A 52 -3.45 9.39 -2.72
N PHE A 53 -2.65 9.85 -3.67
CA PHE A 53 -1.30 9.31 -3.90
C PHE A 53 -0.37 9.57 -2.72
N LEU A 54 -0.31 10.79 -2.20
CA LEU A 54 0.52 11.13 -1.04
C LEU A 54 0.15 10.26 0.17
N GLY A 55 -1.14 10.14 0.46
CA GLY A 55 -1.66 9.30 1.55
C GLY A 55 -1.33 7.83 1.35
N CYS A 56 -1.41 7.32 0.11
CA CYS A 56 -1.01 5.96 -0.23
C CYS A 56 0.48 5.71 0.01
N TRP A 57 1.35 6.61 -0.44
CA TRP A 57 2.81 6.50 -0.21
C TRP A 57 3.18 6.63 1.26
N ALA A 58 2.59 7.57 1.99
CA ALA A 58 2.80 7.72 3.43
C ALA A 58 2.34 6.47 4.18
N SER A 59 1.18 5.92 3.82
CA SER A 59 0.65 4.68 4.41
C SER A 59 1.54 3.49 4.11
N LEU A 60 2.11 3.42 2.90
CA LEU A 60 3.07 2.38 2.53
C LEU A 60 4.32 2.46 3.42
N ILE A 61 4.90 3.66 3.58
CA ILE A 61 6.09 3.88 4.44
C ILE A 61 5.80 3.44 5.88
N VAL A 62 4.68 3.88 6.45
CA VAL A 62 4.30 3.53 7.84
C VAL A 62 4.09 2.02 7.98
N THR A 63 3.37 1.40 7.04
CA THR A 63 3.10 -0.04 7.06
C THR A 63 4.40 -0.83 6.93
N ALA A 64 5.29 -0.45 6.01
CA ALA A 64 6.61 -1.07 5.84
C ALA A 64 7.49 -0.93 7.09
N ALA A 65 7.48 0.25 7.72
CA ALA A 65 8.25 0.51 8.94
C ALA A 65 7.85 -0.43 10.08
N CYS A 66 6.60 -0.87 10.16
CA CYS A 66 6.14 -1.83 11.17
C CYS A 66 6.84 -3.19 11.09
N VAL A 67 7.39 -3.59 9.94
CA VAL A 67 8.21 -4.81 9.79
C VAL A 67 9.50 -4.74 10.61
N HIS A 68 9.97 -3.53 10.94
CA HIS A 68 11.19 -3.33 11.71
C HIS A 68 10.97 -3.37 13.22
N LEU A 69 9.71 -3.38 13.69
CA LEU A 69 9.39 -3.45 15.12
C LEU A 69 9.79 -4.80 15.71
N ARG A 70 10.45 -4.74 16.87
CA ARG A 70 10.81 -5.94 17.65
C ARG A 70 9.52 -6.55 18.24
N GLY A 71 9.04 -7.64 17.64
CA GLY A 71 7.80 -8.33 18.06
C GLY A 71 6.59 -8.11 17.15
N GLY A 72 6.72 -7.27 16.12
CA GLY A 72 5.63 -6.96 15.18
C GLY A 72 4.55 -6.03 15.74
N PRO A 73 3.58 -5.61 14.90
CA PRO A 73 2.49 -4.75 15.33
C PRO A 73 1.44 -5.49 16.17
N GLY A 74 0.90 -4.80 17.18
CA GLY A 74 -0.22 -5.31 17.98
C GLY A 74 -1.53 -5.41 17.17
N PRO A 75 -2.55 -6.17 17.65
CA PRO A 75 -3.77 -6.43 16.89
C PRO A 75 -4.54 -5.17 16.45
N CYS A 76 -4.70 -4.20 17.35
CA CYS A 76 -5.37 -2.94 17.04
C CYS A 76 -4.59 -2.14 15.99
N ALA A 77 -3.26 -2.12 16.07
CA ALA A 77 -2.41 -1.46 15.09
C ALA A 77 -2.54 -2.15 13.72
N VAL A 78 -2.58 -3.48 13.69
CA VAL A 78 -2.79 -4.23 12.44
C VAL A 78 -4.12 -3.85 11.79
N LEU A 79 -5.22 -3.84 12.53
CA LEU A 79 -6.53 -3.45 11.98
C LEU A 79 -6.54 -1.99 11.50
N ALA A 80 -5.93 -1.09 12.26
CA ALA A 80 -5.82 0.32 11.88
C ALA A 80 -4.99 0.48 10.58
N LEU A 81 -3.83 -0.17 10.50
CA LEU A 81 -2.98 -0.17 9.30
C LEU A 81 -3.69 -0.81 8.10
N SER A 82 -4.37 -1.92 8.30
CA SER A 82 -5.18 -2.59 7.28
C SER A 82 -6.31 -1.70 6.74
N GLY A 83 -7.10 -1.11 7.64
CA GLY A 83 -8.17 -0.19 7.25
C GLY A 83 -7.63 1.03 6.52
N ASN A 84 -6.58 1.65 7.06
CA ASN A 84 -5.89 2.76 6.43
C ASN A 84 -5.34 2.40 5.04
N ALA A 85 -4.69 1.24 4.91
CA ALA A 85 -4.19 0.74 3.63
C ALA A 85 -5.34 0.55 2.62
N GLY A 86 -6.47 -0.01 3.06
CA GLY A 86 -7.67 -0.15 2.25
C GLY A 86 -8.22 1.19 1.78
N LEU A 87 -8.39 2.15 2.68
CA LEU A 87 -8.90 3.49 2.36
C LEU A 87 -8.07 4.19 1.28
N TRP A 88 -6.74 4.25 1.45
CA TRP A 88 -5.87 4.93 0.49
C TRP A 88 -5.69 4.15 -0.82
N ALA A 89 -5.64 2.82 -0.78
CA ALA A 89 -5.64 2.01 -2.00
C ALA A 89 -6.94 2.23 -2.80
N GLY A 90 -8.10 2.25 -2.12
CA GLY A 90 -9.40 2.53 -2.71
C GLY A 90 -9.47 3.95 -3.30
N ALA A 91 -8.93 4.95 -2.61
CA ALA A 91 -8.90 6.34 -3.08
C ALA A 91 -8.04 6.49 -4.35
N VAL A 92 -6.87 5.82 -4.41
CA VAL A 92 -6.03 5.79 -5.61
C VAL A 92 -6.76 5.10 -6.76
N ILE A 93 -7.42 3.97 -6.52
CA ILE A 93 -8.18 3.27 -7.57
C ILE A 93 -9.32 4.15 -8.07
N ALA A 94 -10.10 4.77 -7.17
CA ALA A 94 -11.22 5.64 -7.50
C ALA A 94 -10.83 6.85 -8.36
N THR A 95 -9.59 7.34 -8.24
CA THR A 95 -9.11 8.53 -8.97
C THR A 95 -8.35 8.22 -10.25
N THR A 96 -7.95 6.96 -10.48
CA THR A 96 -7.05 6.59 -11.60
C THR A 96 -7.65 5.61 -12.60
N GLY A 97 -8.72 4.91 -12.25
CA GLY A 97 -9.24 3.84 -13.10
C GLY A 97 -10.57 3.26 -12.64
N PRO A 98 -11.02 2.18 -13.29
CA PRO A 98 -12.24 1.48 -12.92
C PRO A 98 -12.07 0.74 -11.58
N PRO A 99 -13.15 0.51 -10.81
CA PRO A 99 -13.09 -0.25 -9.55
C PRO A 99 -12.52 -1.67 -9.71
N SER A 100 -12.59 -2.26 -10.92
CA SER A 100 -12.01 -3.56 -11.24
C SER A 100 -10.48 -3.59 -11.12
N ASP A 101 -9.79 -2.44 -11.11
CA ASP A 101 -8.35 -2.37 -10.85
C ASP A 101 -7.99 -2.84 -9.43
N LEU A 102 -8.95 -2.92 -8.50
CA LEU A 102 -8.77 -3.58 -7.21
C LEU A 102 -8.34 -5.05 -7.35
N LEU A 103 -8.91 -5.77 -8.33
CA LEU A 103 -8.54 -7.16 -8.62
C LEU A 103 -7.10 -7.29 -9.14
N ARG A 104 -6.55 -6.22 -9.72
CA ARG A 104 -5.16 -6.18 -10.17
C ARG A 104 -4.19 -5.83 -9.03
N ALA A 105 -4.65 -5.08 -8.03
CA ALA A 105 -3.85 -4.69 -6.87
C ALA A 105 -3.78 -5.78 -5.78
N LEU A 106 -4.88 -6.54 -5.60
CA LEU A 106 -5.01 -7.60 -4.59
C LEU A 106 -3.92 -8.70 -4.63
N PRO A 107 -3.49 -9.18 -5.81
CA PRO A 107 -2.43 -10.18 -5.92
C PRO A 107 -1.15 -9.80 -5.17
N GLY A 108 -0.85 -8.50 -5.02
CA GLY A 108 0.29 -8.02 -4.23
C GLY A 108 0.27 -8.55 -2.79
N ALA A 109 -0.87 -8.43 -2.10
CA ALA A 109 -1.02 -8.99 -0.74
C ALA A 109 -1.04 -10.52 -0.76
N LEU A 110 -1.77 -11.13 -1.71
CA LEU A 110 -1.98 -12.58 -1.76
C LEU A 110 -0.71 -13.38 -2.09
N ILE A 111 0.21 -12.80 -2.86
CA ILE A 111 1.49 -13.43 -3.19
C ILE A 111 2.49 -13.22 -2.05
N ILE A 112 2.57 -11.99 -1.53
CA ILE A 112 3.59 -11.62 -0.54
C ILE A 112 3.28 -12.20 0.84
N LEU A 113 2.03 -12.24 1.26
CA LEU A 113 1.65 -12.78 2.57
C LEU A 113 2.12 -14.24 2.80
N PRO A 114 1.81 -15.23 1.94
CA PRO A 114 2.27 -16.60 2.14
C PRO A 114 3.79 -16.71 2.04
N ALA A 115 4.42 -16.02 1.09
CA ALA A 115 5.88 -15.99 0.96
C ALA A 115 6.55 -15.46 2.24
N ALA A 116 6.03 -14.36 2.79
CA ALA A 116 6.54 -13.76 4.02
C ALA A 116 6.27 -14.64 5.25
N ILE A 117 5.18 -15.40 5.29
CA ILE A 117 4.92 -16.38 6.36
C ILE A 117 5.95 -17.50 6.33
N ILE A 118 6.26 -18.04 5.14
CA ILE A 118 7.26 -19.10 4.96
C ILE A 118 8.64 -18.60 5.41
N HIS A 119 8.99 -17.36 5.03
CA HIS A 119 10.28 -16.74 5.35
C HIS A 119 10.31 -15.94 6.66
N ARG A 120 9.31 -16.09 7.55
CA ARG A 120 9.26 -15.34 8.82
C ARG A 120 10.47 -15.60 9.72
N HIS A 121 11.13 -16.75 9.56
CA HIS A 121 12.34 -17.14 10.27
C HIS A 121 13.63 -16.57 9.67
N ALA A 122 13.54 -15.94 8.50
CA ALA A 122 14.59 -15.15 7.86
C ALA A 122 14.23 -13.65 7.88
N PRO A 123 14.10 -13.02 9.07
CA PRO A 123 13.55 -11.67 9.20
C PRO A 123 14.42 -10.61 8.51
N ILE A 124 15.70 -10.90 8.25
CA ILE A 124 16.61 -9.99 7.54
C ILE A 124 16.15 -9.76 6.10
N ALA A 125 15.80 -10.83 5.37
CA ALA A 125 15.36 -10.71 3.98
C ALA A 125 14.08 -9.86 3.86
N LEU A 126 13.11 -10.10 4.75
CA LEU A 126 11.87 -9.33 4.80
C LEU A 126 12.11 -7.86 5.18
N LYS A 127 13.06 -7.58 6.06
CA LYS A 127 13.46 -6.20 6.40
C LYS A 127 14.19 -5.50 5.26
N ILE A 128 15.00 -6.20 4.48
CA ILE A 128 15.64 -5.65 3.28
C ILE A 128 14.57 -5.29 2.25
N ALA A 129 13.64 -6.21 1.97
CA ALA A 129 12.53 -5.95 1.06
C ALA A 129 11.66 -4.77 1.55
N SER A 130 11.37 -4.70 2.86
CA SER A 130 10.65 -3.59 3.46
C SER A 130 11.39 -2.25 3.32
N SER A 131 12.71 -2.25 3.56
CA SER A 131 13.56 -1.05 3.42
C SER A 131 13.58 -0.55 1.97
N TRP A 132 13.59 -1.47 1.01
CA TRP A 132 13.51 -1.14 -0.41
C TRP A 132 12.16 -0.51 -0.76
N LEU A 133 11.05 -1.07 -0.25
CA LEU A 133 9.72 -0.49 -0.43
C LEU A 133 9.60 0.91 0.19
N ILE A 134 10.19 1.14 1.37
CA ILE A 134 10.27 2.47 1.98
C ILE A 134 11.02 3.44 1.05
N ALA A 135 12.18 3.04 0.52
CA ALA A 135 12.96 3.90 -0.37
C ALA A 135 12.18 4.25 -1.65
N VAL A 136 11.55 3.27 -2.29
CA VAL A 136 10.70 3.48 -3.48
C VAL A 136 9.54 4.42 -3.16
N ALA A 137 8.87 4.24 -2.01
CA ALA A 137 7.75 5.08 -1.60
C ALA A 137 8.18 6.51 -1.26
N MET A 138 9.33 6.70 -0.59
CA MET A 138 9.89 8.02 -0.33
C MET A 138 10.25 8.73 -1.64
N LEU A 139 10.89 8.02 -2.57
CA LEU A 139 11.20 8.54 -3.89
C LEU A 139 9.91 8.96 -4.61
N ALA A 140 8.93 8.05 -4.72
CA ALA A 140 7.66 8.34 -5.40
C ALA A 140 6.85 9.46 -4.73
N ALA A 141 6.87 9.56 -3.39
CA ALA A 141 6.27 10.67 -2.67
C ALA A 141 6.96 12.00 -3.02
N SER A 142 8.30 12.02 -3.04
CA SER A 142 9.08 13.23 -3.35
C SER A 142 8.84 13.77 -4.76
N LEU A 143 8.52 12.89 -5.72
CA LEU A 143 8.17 13.30 -7.09
C LEU A 143 6.98 14.26 -7.15
N ASN A 144 6.04 14.18 -6.20
CA ASN A 144 4.88 15.08 -6.15
C ASN A 144 5.26 16.53 -5.76
N PHE A 145 6.46 16.73 -5.25
CA PHE A 145 6.96 18.04 -4.82
C PHE A 145 8.02 18.61 -5.77
N LEU A 146 8.46 17.84 -6.77
CA LEU A 146 9.40 18.34 -7.75
C LEU A 146 8.65 19.31 -8.69
N PRO A 147 9.14 20.55 -8.86
CA PRO A 147 8.54 21.46 -9.81
C PRO A 147 8.65 20.84 -11.21
N VAL A 148 7.54 20.83 -11.95
CA VAL A 148 7.56 20.48 -13.37
C VAL A 148 8.53 21.45 -14.03
N THR A 149 9.62 20.93 -14.60
CA THR A 149 10.68 21.75 -15.19
C THR A 149 10.04 22.69 -16.22
N PRO A 150 10.08 24.03 -16.02
CA PRO A 150 9.42 24.96 -16.93
C PRO A 150 9.98 24.79 -18.34
N GLY A 151 9.13 24.44 -19.31
CA GLY A 151 9.51 24.16 -20.70
C GLY A 151 9.66 22.67 -21.05
N TYR A 152 9.54 21.76 -20.09
CA TYR A 152 9.40 20.33 -20.38
C TYR A 152 7.94 20.03 -20.70
N GLN A 153 7.65 19.76 -21.97
CA GLN A 153 6.34 19.30 -22.40
C GLN A 153 6.10 17.89 -21.81
N PRO A 154 4.93 17.60 -21.21
CA PRO A 154 4.64 16.25 -20.74
C PRO A 154 4.86 15.27 -21.88
N ASP A 155 5.63 14.21 -21.60
CA ASP A 155 5.96 13.19 -22.59
C ASP A 155 4.66 12.58 -23.12
N HIS A 156 4.58 12.32 -24.41
CA HIS A 156 3.34 11.91 -25.13
C HIS A 156 2.91 10.47 -24.82
N LEU A 157 3.44 9.90 -23.73
CA LEU A 157 3.19 8.56 -23.23
C LEU A 157 2.32 8.53 -21.95
N GLU A 158 1.80 9.69 -21.50
CA GLU A 158 0.79 9.77 -20.43
C GLU A 158 -0.66 9.59 -20.92
#